data_AF-A0A968XS84-F1
#
_entry.id   AF-A0A968XS84-F1
#
_cell.length_a   1.000
_cell.length_b   1.000
_cell.length_c   1.000
_cell.angle_alpha   90.00
_cell.angle_beta   90.00
_cell.angle_gamma   90.00
#
_symmetry.space_group_name_H-M   'P 1'
#
loop_
_entity.id
_entity.type
_entity.pdbx_description
1 polymer ?
#
loop_
_entity_poly.entity_id
_entity_poly.type
_entity_poly.pdbx_seq_one_letter_code
_entity_poly.pdbx_strand_id
1 'polypeptide(L)'
;MTLAIAFESVLKLVSFLAVGGFVVWGLWGGFGPLFSAAADAPELALLMGELQRMTHKLALSADAGNVELAAFYLHESLEQLQKIQKETPEYEGVPVALLVDRMGLPAYDGIQRAVLERPASRERLLAAVDNVITGCNVCHAAAQHGFIRITHGTGVNPFNQSFSP
;
A
#
# COMPACT_ATOMS: atom_id res chain seq x y z
N MET A 1 -43.45 23.93 27.94
CA MET A 1 -42.57 22.83 27.49
C MET A 1 -41.87 23.17 26.18
N THR A 2 -42.61 23.60 25.15
CA THR A 2 -42.08 23.98 23.82
C THR A 2 -41.00 25.08 23.83
N LEU A 3 -41.17 26.14 24.63
CA LEU A 3 -40.18 27.23 24.71
C LEU A 3 -38.82 26.78 25.27
N ALA A 4 -38.83 25.88 26.26
CA ALA A 4 -37.61 25.35 26.89
C ALA A 4 -36.81 24.47 25.91
N ILE A 5 -37.52 23.62 25.15
CA ILE A 5 -36.93 22.76 24.12
C ILE A 5 -36.31 23.60 23.00
N ALA A 6 -36.97 24.71 22.61
CA ALA A 6 -36.45 25.62 21.59
C ALA A 6 -35.15 26.32 22.06
N PHE A 7 -35.12 26.83 23.29
CA PHE A 7 -33.94 27.48 23.85
C PHE A 7 -32.75 26.52 23.98
N GLU A 8 -32.98 25.31 24.49
CA GLU A 8 -31.95 24.28 24.59
C GLU A 8 -31.36 23.92 23.22
N SER A 9 -32.22 23.83 22.19
CA SER A 9 -31.79 23.57 20.81
C SER A 9 -30.92 24.70 20.23
N VAL A 10 -31.24 25.96 20.52
CA VAL A 10 -30.43 27.12 20.10
C VAL A 10 -29.05 27.09 20.75
N LEU A 11 -28.98 26.83 22.05
CA LEU A 11 -27.70 26.72 22.75
C LEU A 11 -26.83 25.61 22.16
N LYS A 12 -27.41 24.44 21.89
CA LYS A 12 -26.70 23.32 21.23
C LYS A 12 -26.17 23.72 19.86
N LEU A 13 -26.99 24.39 19.04
CA LEU A 13 -26.56 24.83 17.71
C LEU A 13 -25.37 25.80 17.80
N VAL A 14 -25.44 26.80 18.68
CA VAL A 14 -24.34 27.75 18.88
C VAL A 14 -23.09 27.03 19.38
N SER A 15 -23.21 26.07 20.29
CA SER A 15 -22.09 25.25 20.74
C SER A 15 -21.45 24.44 19.60
N PHE A 16 -22.24 23.76 18.76
CA PHE A 16 -21.70 23.00 17.63
C PHE A 16 -21.01 23.90 16.59
N LEU A 17 -21.60 25.07 16.30
CA LEU A 17 -20.99 26.05 15.39
C LEU A 17 -19.70 26.65 15.95
N ALA A 18 -19.66 26.93 17.27
CA ALA A 18 -18.46 27.44 17.93
C ALA A 18 -17.32 26.41 17.90
N VAL A 19 -17.62 25.13 18.17
CA VAL A 19 -16.64 24.04 18.07
C VAL A 19 -16.17 23.88 16.63
N GLY A 20 -17.09 23.82 15.66
CA GLY A 20 -16.73 23.73 14.24
C GLY A 20 -15.86 24.90 13.79
N GLY A 21 -16.20 26.12 14.24
CA GLY A 21 -15.40 27.29 13.94
C GLY A 21 -14.02 27.27 14.59
N PHE A 22 -13.92 26.85 15.84
CA PHE A 22 -12.62 26.67 16.51
C PHE A 22 -11.75 25.62 15.80
N VAL A 23 -12.32 24.51 15.35
CA VAL A 23 -11.57 23.51 14.57
C VAL A 23 -11.08 24.11 13.25
N VAL A 24 -11.98 24.65 12.44
CA VAL A 24 -11.62 25.14 11.10
C VAL A 24 -10.63 26.29 11.16
N TRP A 25 -10.90 27.33 11.95
CA TRP A 25 -10.07 28.54 11.98
C TRP A 25 -9.01 28.54 13.08
N GLY A 26 -9.27 27.91 14.23
CA GLY A 26 -8.34 27.88 15.37
C GLY A 26 -7.26 26.80 15.24
N LEU A 27 -7.62 25.57 14.88
CA LEU A 27 -6.63 24.49 14.69
C LEU A 27 -6.01 24.51 13.30
N TRP A 28 -6.83 24.65 12.25
CA TRP A 28 -6.39 24.42 10.87
C TRP A 28 -6.15 25.70 10.07
N GLY A 29 -6.45 26.89 10.60
CA GLY A 29 -6.22 28.15 9.89
C GLY A 29 -7.13 28.40 8.68
N GLY A 30 -8.25 27.67 8.58
CA GLY A 30 -9.30 27.84 7.58
C GLY A 30 -9.64 26.56 6.81
N PHE A 31 -10.65 26.66 5.94
CA PHE A 31 -11.07 25.54 5.09
C PHE A 31 -10.00 25.10 4.08
N GLY A 32 -9.25 26.05 3.49
CA GLY A 32 -8.23 25.74 2.49
C GLY A 32 -7.15 24.79 3.03
N PRO A 33 -6.44 25.16 4.11
CA PRO A 33 -5.42 24.28 4.70
C PRO A 33 -5.99 22.96 5.23
N LEU A 34 -7.20 22.97 5.82
CA LEU A 34 -7.88 21.75 6.26
C LEU A 34 -8.12 20.76 5.11
N PHE A 35 -8.68 21.23 4.00
CA PHE A 35 -8.94 20.37 2.85
C PHE A 35 -7.66 19.97 2.11
N SER A 36 -6.64 20.84 2.07
CA SER A 36 -5.31 20.47 1.54
C SER A 36 -4.73 19.32 2.35
N ALA A 37 -4.68 19.43 3.67
CA ALA A 37 -4.13 18.38 4.53
C ALA A 37 -4.89 17.05 4.40
N ALA A 38 -6.22 17.10 4.19
CA ALA A 38 -7.01 15.90 3.91
C ALA A 38 -6.73 15.31 2.52
N ALA A 39 -6.51 16.14 1.51
CA ALA A 39 -6.14 15.71 0.16
C ALA A 39 -4.71 15.17 0.07
N ASP A 40 -3.82 15.69 0.92
CA ASP A 40 -2.40 15.31 0.99
C ASP A 40 -2.18 14.04 1.85
N ALA A 41 -3.24 13.50 2.49
CA ALA A 41 -3.16 12.25 3.21
C ALA A 41 -2.81 11.11 2.24
N PRO A 42 -1.75 10.32 2.50
CA PRO A 42 -1.32 9.29 1.58
C PRO A 42 -2.38 8.20 1.44
N GLU A 43 -2.83 8.00 0.22
CA GLU A 43 -3.86 7.02 -0.11
C GLU A 43 -3.22 5.63 -0.29
N LEU A 44 -3.48 4.73 0.66
CA LEU A 44 -2.86 3.40 0.70
C LEU A 44 -3.13 2.60 -0.57
N ALA A 45 -4.32 2.73 -1.17
CA ALA A 45 -4.65 2.02 -2.41
C ALA A 45 -3.71 2.40 -3.57
N LEU A 46 -3.29 3.67 -3.66
CA LEU A 46 -2.34 4.12 -4.69
C LEU A 46 -0.94 3.56 -4.44
N LEU A 47 -0.49 3.56 -3.18
CA LEU A 47 0.82 3.00 -2.80
C LEU A 47 0.87 1.48 -3.04
N MET A 48 -0.22 0.77 -2.74
CA MET A 48 -0.37 -0.66 -3.00
C MET A 48 -0.45 -0.97 -4.49
N GLY A 49 -1.13 -0.13 -5.29
CA GLY A 49 -1.16 -0.26 -6.74
C GLY A 49 0.23 -0.15 -7.36
N GLU A 50 1.06 0.75 -6.85
CA GLU A 50 2.46 0.88 -7.28
C GLU A 50 3.31 -0.33 -6.87
N LEU A 51 3.16 -0.82 -5.63
CA LEU A 51 3.83 -2.05 -5.19
C LEU A 51 3.44 -3.26 -6.04
N GLN A 52 2.15 -3.40 -6.35
CA GLN A 52 1.64 -4.46 -7.21
C GLN A 52 2.22 -4.36 -8.62
N ARG A 53 2.33 -3.14 -9.16
CA ARG A 53 2.95 -2.90 -10.47
C ARG A 53 4.42 -3.32 -10.47
N MET A 54 5.20 -2.92 -9.48
CA MET A 54 6.61 -3.30 -9.35
C MET A 54 6.78 -4.82 -9.21
N THR A 55 5.95 -5.45 -8.38
CA THR A 55 6.01 -6.89 -8.12
C THR A 55 5.56 -7.71 -9.34
N HIS A 56 4.59 -7.23 -10.13
CA HIS A 56 4.21 -7.88 -11.38
C HIS A 56 5.34 -7.79 -12.41
N LYS A 57 6.02 -6.64 -12.50
CA LYS A 57 7.20 -6.50 -13.35
C LYS A 57 8.36 -7.41 -12.91
N LEU A 58 8.57 -7.57 -11.60
CA LEU A 58 9.47 -8.57 -11.04
C LEU A 58 9.08 -9.99 -11.49
N ALA A 59 7.80 -10.35 -11.42
CA ALA A 59 7.31 -11.65 -11.88
C ALA A 59 7.56 -11.88 -13.38
N LEU A 60 7.29 -10.87 -14.23
CA LEU A 60 7.57 -10.94 -15.66
C LEU A 60 9.07 -11.10 -15.97
N SER A 61 9.95 -10.40 -15.23
CA SER A 61 11.40 -10.56 -15.35
C SER A 61 11.87 -11.96 -14.93
N ALA A 62 11.34 -12.46 -13.81
CA ALA A 62 11.61 -13.81 -13.32
C ALA A 62 11.18 -14.87 -14.34
N ASP A 63 9.98 -14.72 -14.91
CA ASP A 63 9.43 -15.63 -15.92
C ASP A 63 10.22 -15.59 -17.24
N ALA A 64 10.75 -14.44 -17.61
CA ALA A 64 11.65 -14.31 -18.75
C ALA A 64 13.09 -14.81 -18.48
N GLY A 65 13.41 -15.16 -17.23
CA GLY A 65 14.77 -15.51 -16.81
C GLY A 65 15.75 -14.33 -16.82
N ASN A 66 15.26 -13.09 -16.87
CA ASN A 66 16.07 -11.88 -16.85
C ASN A 66 16.40 -11.49 -15.39
N VAL A 67 17.52 -12.01 -14.90
CA VAL A 67 17.98 -11.85 -13.51
C VAL A 67 18.30 -10.40 -13.18
N GLU A 68 18.88 -9.67 -14.11
CA GLU A 68 19.25 -8.26 -13.92
C GLU A 68 18.00 -7.40 -13.72
N LEU A 69 17.01 -7.58 -14.60
CA LEU A 69 15.74 -6.87 -14.50
C LEU A 69 14.90 -7.34 -13.29
N ALA A 70 15.00 -8.62 -12.91
CA ALA A 70 14.38 -9.11 -11.68
C ALA A 70 15.02 -8.46 -10.44
N ALA A 71 16.34 -8.36 -10.37
CA ALA A 71 17.03 -7.68 -9.26
C ALA A 71 16.64 -6.19 -9.17
N PHE A 72 16.50 -5.51 -10.31
CA PHE A 72 16.01 -4.13 -10.36
C PHE A 72 14.60 -4.00 -9.75
N TYR A 73 13.61 -4.75 -10.26
CA TYR A 73 12.24 -4.62 -9.75
C TYR A 73 12.04 -5.16 -8.33
N LEU A 74 12.91 -6.07 -7.89
CA LEU A 74 12.97 -6.46 -6.49
C LEU A 74 13.35 -5.26 -5.60
N HIS A 75 14.41 -4.53 -5.97
CA HIS A 75 14.82 -3.35 -5.23
C HIS A 75 13.70 -2.31 -5.13
N GLU A 76 13.10 -1.95 -6.28
CA GLU A 76 11.98 -0.99 -6.32
C GLU A 76 10.76 -1.45 -5.49
N SER A 77 10.48 -2.76 -5.48
CA SER A 77 9.39 -3.31 -4.66
C SER A 77 9.68 -3.17 -3.15
N LEU A 78 10.93 -3.39 -2.73
CA LEU A 78 11.35 -3.25 -1.34
C LEU A 78 11.35 -1.78 -0.90
N GLU A 79 11.80 -0.86 -1.75
CA GLU A 79 11.70 0.58 -1.47
C GLU A 79 10.25 1.03 -1.34
N GLN A 80 9.37 0.53 -2.22
CA GLN A 80 7.95 0.84 -2.14
C GLN A 80 7.29 0.29 -0.86
N LEU A 81 7.69 -0.90 -0.38
CA LEU A 81 7.25 -1.42 0.93
C LEU A 81 7.70 -0.52 2.09
N GLN A 82 8.95 -0.06 2.08
CA GLN A 82 9.46 0.87 3.08
C GLN A 82 8.72 2.21 3.04
N LYS A 83 8.38 2.69 1.84
CA LYS A 83 7.57 3.90 1.64
C LYS A 83 6.18 3.73 2.25
N ILE A 84 5.49 2.62 1.98
CA ILE A 84 4.20 2.27 2.59
C ILE A 84 4.31 2.27 4.12
N GLN A 85 5.34 1.64 4.67
CA GLN A 85 5.54 1.57 6.12
C GLN A 85 5.71 2.97 6.74
N LYS A 86 6.39 3.88 6.04
CA LYS A 86 6.67 5.24 6.52
C LYS A 86 5.50 6.19 6.35
N GLU A 87 4.85 6.17 5.19
CA GLU A 87 3.81 7.15 4.82
C GLU A 87 2.43 6.75 5.34
N THR A 88 2.15 5.45 5.43
CA THR A 88 0.87 4.90 5.89
C THR A 88 1.07 3.86 6.99
N PRO A 89 1.59 4.24 8.18
CA PRO A 89 1.88 3.28 9.23
C PRO A 89 0.64 2.64 9.85
N GLU A 90 -0.48 3.37 9.84
CA GLU A 90 -1.82 2.90 10.17
C GLU A 90 -2.79 3.44 9.11
N TYR A 91 -3.74 2.62 8.68
CA TYR A 91 -4.76 3.01 7.70
C TYR A 91 -6.06 2.30 8.04
N GLU A 92 -7.15 3.05 8.23
CA GLU A 92 -8.48 2.51 8.59
C GLU A 92 -8.45 1.54 9.79
N GLY A 93 -7.62 1.81 10.80
CA GLY A 93 -7.46 0.95 11.99
C GLY A 93 -6.63 -0.32 11.76
N VAL A 94 -6.06 -0.50 10.57
CA VAL A 94 -5.13 -1.59 10.27
C VAL A 94 -3.69 -1.11 10.56
N PRO A 95 -2.89 -1.86 11.36
CA PRO A 95 -1.51 -1.51 11.66
C PRO A 95 -0.57 -1.89 10.48
N VAL A 96 -0.69 -1.17 9.37
CA VAL A 96 0.00 -1.44 8.10
C VAL A 96 1.52 -1.56 8.28
N ALA A 97 2.15 -0.67 9.04
CA ALA A 97 3.60 -0.72 9.26
C ALA A 97 4.06 -2.03 9.92
N LEU A 98 3.26 -2.56 10.87
CA LEU A 98 3.53 -3.83 11.52
C LEU A 98 3.33 -5.01 10.57
N LEU A 99 2.29 -4.96 9.73
CA LEU A 99 2.05 -6.00 8.72
C LEU A 99 3.16 -6.01 7.65
N VAL A 100 3.63 -4.84 7.22
CA VAL A 100 4.78 -4.73 6.32
C VAL A 100 6.03 -5.33 6.96
N ASP A 101 6.33 -4.99 8.22
CA ASP A 101 7.49 -5.53 8.95
C ASP A 101 7.44 -7.05 9.12
N ARG A 102 6.27 -7.58 9.53
CA ARG A 102 6.13 -8.99 9.92
C ARG A 102 5.77 -9.93 8.80
N MET A 103 5.21 -9.42 7.70
CA MET A 103 4.66 -10.24 6.63
C MET A 103 5.09 -9.76 5.25
N GLY A 104 5.06 -8.45 5.00
CA GLY A 104 5.43 -7.86 3.70
C GLY A 104 6.90 -8.06 3.34
N LEU A 105 7.82 -7.49 4.12
CA LEU A 105 9.26 -7.58 3.86
C LEU A 105 9.78 -9.03 3.86
N PRO A 106 9.43 -9.89 4.84
CA PRO A 106 9.91 -11.28 4.85
C PRO A 106 9.46 -12.10 3.63
N ALA A 107 8.33 -11.76 3.00
CA ALA A 107 7.88 -12.45 1.80
C ALA A 107 8.88 -12.33 0.63
N TYR A 108 9.71 -11.28 0.62
CA TYR A 108 10.72 -11.05 -0.43
C TYR A 108 12.07 -11.71 -0.15
N ASP A 109 12.29 -12.31 1.02
CA ASP A 109 13.58 -12.94 1.38
C ASP A 109 13.96 -14.12 0.47
N GLY A 110 12.96 -14.81 -0.06
CA GLY A 110 13.17 -15.88 -1.04
C GLY A 110 13.76 -15.34 -2.35
N ILE A 111 13.15 -14.29 -2.89
CA ILE A 111 13.55 -13.72 -4.19
C ILE A 111 14.87 -12.94 -4.07
N GLN A 112 15.13 -12.27 -2.93
CA GLN A 112 16.42 -11.67 -2.61
C GLN A 112 17.57 -12.68 -2.70
N ARG A 113 17.37 -13.90 -2.20
CA ARG A 113 18.38 -14.96 -2.33
C ARG A 113 18.47 -15.46 -3.77
N ALA A 114 17.33 -15.70 -4.42
CA ALA A 114 17.29 -16.27 -5.76
C ALA A 114 17.99 -15.39 -6.82
N VAL A 115 17.89 -14.07 -6.75
CA VAL A 115 18.58 -13.16 -7.71
C VAL A 115 20.10 -13.14 -7.55
N LEU A 116 20.63 -13.56 -6.39
CA LEU A 116 22.07 -13.64 -6.11
C LEU A 116 22.69 -14.98 -6.55
N GLU A 117 21.89 -15.99 -6.85
CA GLU A 117 22.38 -17.32 -7.21
C GLU A 117 23.10 -17.32 -8.57
N ARG A 118 24.15 -18.15 -8.70
CA ARG A 118 24.92 -18.32 -9.93
C ARG A 118 25.20 -19.82 -10.17
N PRO A 119 24.84 -20.39 -11.35
CA PRO A 119 24.01 -19.77 -12.38
C PRO A 119 22.58 -19.54 -11.84
N ALA A 120 21.94 -18.45 -12.28
CA ALA A 120 20.58 -18.18 -11.88
C ALA A 120 19.60 -19.16 -12.56
N SER A 121 18.54 -19.53 -11.85
CA SER A 121 17.50 -20.42 -12.36
C SER A 121 16.17 -19.69 -12.46
N ARG A 122 15.60 -19.67 -13.68
CA ARG A 122 14.22 -19.20 -13.93
C ARG A 122 13.23 -19.88 -13.00
N GLU A 123 13.34 -21.19 -12.82
CA GLU A 123 12.45 -21.98 -11.95
C GLU A 123 12.53 -21.50 -10.50
N ARG A 124 13.74 -21.24 -9.98
CA ARG A 124 13.91 -20.71 -8.61
C ARG A 124 13.38 -19.29 -8.46
N LEU A 125 13.60 -18.43 -9.45
CA LEU A 125 13.06 -17.06 -9.43
C LEU A 125 11.53 -17.08 -9.39
N LEU A 126 10.90 -17.89 -10.22
CA LEU A 126 9.44 -18.05 -10.26
C LEU A 126 8.88 -18.59 -8.94
N ALA A 127 9.45 -19.67 -8.42
CA ALA A 127 9.03 -20.22 -7.12
C ALA A 127 9.19 -19.21 -5.98
N ALA A 128 10.21 -18.35 -6.04
CA ALA A 128 10.38 -17.28 -5.06
C ALA A 128 9.35 -16.15 -5.23
N VAL A 129 8.95 -15.81 -6.46
CA VAL A 129 7.85 -14.88 -6.74
C VAL A 129 6.51 -15.43 -6.25
N ASP A 130 6.25 -16.74 -6.41
CA ASP A 130 5.03 -17.37 -5.89
C ASP A 130 4.89 -17.23 -4.37
N ASN A 131 6.02 -17.28 -3.65
CA ASN A 131 6.04 -17.02 -2.22
C ASN A 131 5.71 -15.55 -1.89
N VAL A 132 6.18 -14.59 -2.71
CA VAL A 132 5.79 -13.17 -2.58
C VAL A 132 4.29 -13.01 -2.77
N ILE A 133 3.72 -13.58 -3.84
CA ILE A 133 2.27 -13.52 -4.14
C ILE A 133 1.45 -14.14 -3.00
N THR A 134 1.92 -15.27 -2.47
CA THR A 134 1.31 -15.91 -1.31
C THR A 134 1.34 -14.96 -0.11
N GLY A 135 2.49 -14.33 0.16
CA GLY A 135 2.64 -13.32 1.21
C GLY A 135 1.69 -12.12 1.06
N CYS A 136 1.55 -11.59 -0.16
CA CYS A 136 0.58 -10.53 -0.46
C CYS A 136 -0.84 -10.94 -0.06
N ASN A 137 -1.28 -12.13 -0.49
CA ASN A 137 -2.63 -12.61 -0.22
C ASN A 137 -2.86 -12.90 1.27
N VAL A 138 -1.85 -13.39 2.00
CA VAL A 138 -1.96 -13.60 3.46
C VAL A 138 -2.03 -12.25 4.20
N CYS A 139 -1.24 -11.26 3.79
CA CYS A 139 -1.29 -9.90 4.35
C CYS A 139 -2.65 -9.24 4.10
N HIS A 140 -3.18 -9.33 2.88
CA HIS A 140 -4.51 -8.81 2.55
C HIS A 140 -5.61 -9.48 3.38
N ALA A 141 -5.56 -10.80 3.57
CA ALA A 141 -6.51 -11.49 4.43
C ALA A 141 -6.43 -11.00 5.89
N ALA A 142 -5.23 -10.83 6.43
CA ALA A 142 -5.01 -10.31 7.78
C ALA A 142 -5.51 -8.86 7.94
N ALA A 143 -5.39 -8.05 6.89
CA ALA A 143 -5.92 -6.69 6.82
C ALA A 143 -7.43 -6.62 6.53
N GLN A 144 -8.16 -7.75 6.54
CA GLN A 144 -9.59 -7.83 6.19
C GLN A 144 -9.93 -7.45 4.73
N HIS A 145 -8.94 -7.48 3.85
CA HIS A 145 -9.03 -7.18 2.42
C HIS A 145 -8.85 -8.44 1.54
N GLY A 146 -9.24 -9.62 2.05
CA GLY A 146 -9.03 -10.91 1.35
C GLY A 146 -9.77 -11.08 0.01
N PHE A 147 -10.61 -10.10 -0.38
CA PHE A 147 -11.17 -10.00 -1.73
C PHE A 147 -10.15 -9.52 -2.76
N ILE A 148 -9.05 -8.89 -2.35
CA ILE A 148 -7.92 -8.52 -3.21
C ILE A 148 -7.03 -9.75 -3.40
N ARG A 149 -7.17 -10.41 -4.55
CA ARG A 149 -6.45 -11.64 -4.88
C ARG A 149 -5.39 -11.38 -5.94
N ILE A 150 -4.14 -11.42 -5.53
CA ILE A 150 -2.98 -11.29 -6.41
C ILE A 150 -2.71 -12.65 -7.08
N THR A 151 -2.38 -12.61 -8.36
CA THR A 151 -2.04 -13.77 -9.18
C THR A 151 -0.70 -13.54 -9.86
N HIS A 152 -0.11 -14.60 -10.42
CA HIS A 152 1.18 -14.52 -11.10
C HIS A 152 1.15 -13.58 -12.32
N GLY A 153 0.10 -13.67 -13.14
CA GLY A 153 -0.17 -12.68 -14.19
C GLY A 153 0.87 -12.59 -15.33
N THR A 154 1.74 -13.59 -15.53
CA THR A 154 2.83 -13.51 -16.52
C THR A 154 2.50 -14.05 -17.92
N GLY A 155 1.34 -14.71 -18.09
CA GLY A 155 0.96 -15.30 -19.37
C GLY A 155 0.74 -14.29 -20.51
N VAL A 156 0.49 -13.02 -20.19
CA VAL A 156 0.41 -11.91 -21.13
C VAL A 156 1.13 -10.71 -20.51
N ASN A 157 2.06 -10.11 -21.26
CA ASN A 157 2.74 -8.89 -20.84
C ASN A 157 1.88 -7.66 -21.20
N PRO A 158 1.32 -6.92 -20.22
CA PRO A 158 0.51 -5.74 -20.50
C PRO A 158 1.34 -4.46 -20.66
N PHE A 159 2.65 -4.51 -20.43
CA PHE A 159 3.52 -3.33 -20.43
C PHE A 159 4.16 -3.13 -21.81
N ASN A 160 4.35 -1.87 -22.19
CA ASN A 160 5.19 -1.48 -23.31
C ASN A 160 6.69 -1.60 -22.95
N GLN A 161 7.12 -2.81 -22.59
CA GLN A 161 8.48 -3.14 -22.14
C GLN A 161 8.76 -4.60 -22.46
N SER A 162 9.93 -4.92 -23.01
CA SER A 162 10.42 -6.30 -23.09
C SER A 162 11.02 -6.73 -21.75
N PHE A 163 10.75 -7.96 -21.34
CA PHE A 163 11.31 -8.56 -20.11
C PHE A 163 12.38 -9.62 -20.41
N SER A 164 12.58 -9.98 -21.67
CA SER A 164 13.68 -10.86 -22.09
C SER A 164 15.05 -10.23 -21.76
N PRO A 165 16.10 -11.05 -21.53
CA PRO A 165 17.49 -10.57 -21.41
C PRO A 165 17.99 -9.82 -22.66
#